data_AF-A0A2V6RZ90-F1
#
_entry.id   AF-A0A2V6RZ90-F1
#
_cell.length_a   1.000
_cell.length_b   1.000
_cell.length_c   1.000
_cell.angle_alpha   90.00
_cell.angle_beta   90.00
_cell.angle_gamma   90.00
#
_symmetry.space_group_name_H-M   'P 1'
#
loop_
_entity.id
_entity.type
_entity.pdbx_description
1 polymer ?
#
loop_
_entity_poly.entity_id
_entity_poly.type
_entity_poly.pdbx_seq_one_letter_code
_entity_poly.pdbx_strand_id
1 'polypeptide(L)' 'MKASVGTVVVIGALSLVVWTAVYLFNPSTPLTQAETVIVVGVCAVVVFGFKWVASSIARMRGGNEPHA' A
#
# COMPACT_ATOMS: atom_id res chain seq x y z
N MET A 1 14.33 -2.94 8.10
CA MET A 1 13.34 -1.83 7.99
C MET A 1 12.21 -2.12 8.98
N LYS A 2 12.06 -1.34 10.07
CA LYS A 2 10.87 -1.50 10.93
C LYS A 2 9.66 -1.01 10.14
N ALA A 3 8.71 -1.89 9.85
CA ALA A 3 7.41 -1.47 9.36
C ALA A 3 6.79 -0.58 10.43
N SER A 4 6.67 0.72 10.14
CA SER A 4 5.99 1.64 11.05
C SER A 4 4.56 1.14 11.25
N VAL A 5 4.03 1.24 12.47
CA VAL A 5 2.64 0.89 12.80
C VAL A 5 1.68 1.52 11.79
N GLY A 6 1.91 2.77 11.38
CA GLY A 6 1.10 3.44 10.37
C GLY A 6 1.14 2.75 8.99
N THR A 7 2.27 2.16 8.59
CA THR A 7 2.37 1.42 7.33
C THR A 7 1.55 0.13 7.38
N VAL A 8 1.55 -0.58 8.52
CA VAL A 8 0.74 -1.79 8.71
C VAL A 8 -0.76 -1.47 8.68
N VAL A 9 -1.16 -0.38 9.37
CA VAL A 9 -2.56 0.08 9.38
C VAL A 9 -3.05 0.41 7.96
N VAL A 10 -2.24 1.12 7.16
CA VAL A 10 -2.60 1.46 5.78
C VAL A 10 -2.74 0.21 4.90
N ILE A 11 -1.84 -0.75 5.03
CA ILE A 11 -1.91 -2.03 4.29
C ILE A 11 -3.19 -2.79 4.66
N GLY A 12 -3.50 -2.87 5.97
CA GLY A 12 -4.72 -3.52 6.46
C GLY A 12 -5.99 -2.84 5.94
N ALA A 13 -6.04 -1.50 5.99
CA ALA A 13 -7.17 -0.73 5.48
C ALA A 13 -7.37 -0.93 3.97
N LEU A 14 -6.31 -0.85 3.17
CA LEU A 14 -6.37 -1.11 1.73
C LEU A 14 -6.84 -2.54 1.43
N SER A 15 -6.33 -3.52 2.17
CA SER A 15 -6.73 -4.92 2.00
C SER A 15 -8.21 -5.13 2.32
N LEU A 16 -8.73 -4.49 3.38
CA LEU A 16 -10.16 -4.49 3.72
C LEU A 16 -11.03 -3.84 2.65
N VAL A 17 -10.57 -2.73 2.05
CA VAL A 17 -11.29 -2.07 0.95
C VAL A 17 -11.40 -3.00 -0.25
N VAL A 18 -10.29 -3.63 -0.65
CA VAL A 18 -10.29 -4.58 -1.78
C VAL A 18 -11.19 -5.77 -1.47
N TRP A 19 -11.13 -6.31 -0.26
CA TRP A 19 -11.99 -7.41 0.17
C TRP A 19 -13.47 -7.03 0.11
N THR A 20 -13.83 -5.85 0.64
CA THR A 20 -15.21 -5.35 0.63
C THR A 20 -15.71 -5.14 -0.80
N ALA A 21 -14.86 -4.59 -1.68
CA ALA A 21 -15.20 -4.42 -3.09
C ALA A 21 -15.46 -5.77 -3.78
N VAL A 22 -14.59 -6.76 -3.57
CA VAL A 22 -14.80 -8.11 -4.14
C VAL A 22 -16.09 -8.73 -3.64
N TYR A 23 -16.40 -8.57 -2.35
CA TYR A 23 -17.66 -9.09 -1.78
C TYR A 23 -18.90 -8.41 -2.38
N LEU A 24 -18.84 -7.10 -2.63
CA LEU A 24 -19.96 -6.34 -3.23
C LEU A 24 -20.16 -6.67 -4.72
N PHE A 25 -19.07 -6.82 -5.48
CA PHE A 25 -19.15 -7.04 -6.93
C PHE A 25 -19.25 -8.51 -7.32
N ASN A 26 -18.74 -9.43 -6.49
CA ASN A 26 -18.73 -10.87 -6.74
C ASN A 26 -19.12 -11.66 -5.47
N PRO A 27 -20.35 -11.50 -4.97
CA PRO A 27 -20.77 -12.13 -3.71
C PRO A 27 -20.77 -13.67 -3.76
N SER A 28 -20.88 -14.24 -4.96
CA SER A 28 -20.92 -15.68 -5.21
C SER A 28 -19.55 -16.36 -5.17
N THR A 29 -18.47 -15.58 -5.26
CA THR A 29 -17.09 -16.06 -5.42
C THR A 29 -16.19 -15.34 -4.42
N PRO A 30 -16.25 -15.72 -3.13
CA PRO A 30 -15.39 -15.14 -2.13
C PRO A 30 -13.92 -15.45 -2.44
N LEU A 31 -13.03 -14.51 -2.12
CA LEU A 31 -11.59 -14.72 -2.23
C LEU A 31 -11.17 -15.96 -1.42
N THR A 32 -10.43 -16.84 -2.08
CA THR A 32 -9.76 -17.95 -1.41
C THR A 32 -8.63 -17.43 -0.51
N GLN A 33 -8.13 -18.29 0.37
CA GLN A 33 -7.02 -17.94 1.26
C GLN A 33 -5.77 -17.51 0.46
N ALA A 34 -5.48 -18.19 -0.65
CA ALA A 34 -4.36 -17.86 -1.52
C ALA A 34 -4.52 -16.47 -2.16
N GLU A 35 -5.70 -16.17 -2.70
CA GLU A 35 -5.97 -14.87 -3.33
C GLU A 35 -5.94 -13.73 -2.31
N THR A 36 -6.40 -13.98 -1.09
CA THR A 36 -6.32 -13.00 0.01
C THR A 36 -4.87 -12.64 0.32
N VAL A 37 -3.97 -13.64 0.40
CA VAL A 37 -2.53 -13.40 0.63
C VAL A 37 -1.92 -12.60 -0.52
N ILE A 38 -2.31 -12.90 -1.77
CA ILE A 38 -1.87 -12.14 -2.95
C ILE A 38 -2.34 -10.69 -2.85
N VAL A 39 -3.61 -10.44 -2.53
CA VAL A 39 -4.17 -9.09 -2.38
C VAL A 39 -3.43 -8.29 -1.32
N VAL A 40 -3.20 -8.89 -0.14
CA VAL A 40 -2.45 -8.23 0.95
C VAL A 40 -1.01 -7.93 0.52
N GLY A 41 -0.36 -8.88 -0.16
CA GLY A 41 0.99 -8.71 -0.71
C GLY A 41 1.07 -7.58 -1.73
N VAL A 42 0.12 -7.52 -2.67
CA VAL A 42 0.03 -6.45 -3.67
C VAL A 42 -0.22 -5.10 -2.99
N CYS A 43 -1.12 -5.03 -2.01
CA CYS A 43 -1.35 -3.80 -1.23
C CYS A 43 -0.07 -3.33 -0.53
N ALA A 44 0.70 -4.25 0.05
CA ALA A 44 1.99 -3.91 0.66
C ALA A 44 2.96 -3.33 -0.37
N VAL A 45 3.12 -3.97 -1.53
CA VAL A 45 4.00 -3.47 -2.61
C VAL A 45 3.59 -2.08 -3.07
N VAL A 46 2.29 -1.82 -3.24
CA VAL A 46 1.75 -0.50 -3.61
C VAL A 46 2.12 0.55 -2.57
N VAL A 47 1.89 0.28 -1.28
CA VAL A 47 2.22 1.22 -0.20
C VAL A 47 3.72 1.50 -0.13
N PHE A 48 4.56 0.47 -0.25
CA PHE A 48 6.02 0.66 -0.28
C PHE A 48 6.48 1.42 -1.53
N GLY A 49 5.89 1.13 -2.70
CA GLY A 49 6.13 1.86 -3.93
C GLY A 49 5.81 3.34 -3.79
N PHE A 50 4.64 3.68 -3.21
CA PHE A 50 4.27 5.07 -2.93
C PHE A 50 5.25 5.76 -1.98
N LYS A 51 5.68 5.09 -0.90
CA LYS A 51 6.69 5.65 0.02
C LYS A 51 8.02 5.89 -0.69
N TRP A 52 8.41 4.99 -1.59
CA TRP A 52 9.63 5.13 -2.37
C TRP A 52 9.54 6.32 -3.34
N VAL A 53 8.44 6.44 -4.09
CA VAL A 53 8.18 7.58 -4.99
C VAL A 53 8.12 8.89 -4.21
N ALA A 54 7.39 8.95 -3.11
CA ALA A 54 7.30 10.14 -2.26
C ALA A 54 8.68 10.57 -1.72
N SER A 55 9.50 9.60 -1.29
CA SER A 55 10.87 9.88 -0.84
C SER A 55 11.77 10.36 -1.98
N SER A 56 11.60 9.80 -3.18
CA SER A 56 12.32 10.22 -4.38
C SER A 56 11.97 11.67 -4.76
N ILE A 57 10.68 12.01 -4.76
CA ILE A 57 10.20 13.37 -5.04
C ILE A 57 10.67 14.36 -3.97
N ALA A 58 10.63 13.98 -2.69
CA ALA A 58 11.12 14.82 -1.60
C ALA A 58 12.63 15.12 -1.75
N ARG A 59 13.43 14.13 -2.16
CA ARG A 59 14.86 14.33 -2.47
C ARG A 59 15.08 15.25 -3.66
N MET A 60 14.25 15.15 -4.70
CA MET A 60 14.32 16.07 -5.85
C MET A 60 13.96 17.51 -5.47
N ARG A 61 13.01 17.71 -4.55
CA ARG A 61 12.63 19.06 -4.07
C ARG A 61 13.64 19.67 -3.09
N GLY A 62 14.27 18.87 -2.24
CA GLY A 62 15.28 19.33 -1.27
C GLY A 62 16.65 19.66 -1.88
N GLY A 63 16.91 19.27 -3.13
CA GLY A 63 18.15 19.62 -3.83
C GLY A 63 18.22 21.06 -4.36
N ASN A 64 17.19 21.87 -4.14
CA ASN A 64 17.11 23.25 -4.63
C ASN A 64 17.18 24.31 -3.51
N GLU A 65 17.61 23.91 -2.31
CA GLU A 65 18.10 24.88 -1.32
C GLU A 65 19.56 25.21 -1.70
N PRO A 66 19.88 26.44 -2.17
CA PRO A 66 21.26 26.83 -2.32
C PRO A 66 21.86 26.82 -0.92
N HIS A 67 22.84 25.94 -0.70
CA HIS A 67 23.75 26.08 0.43
C HIS A 67 24.40 27.47 0.32
N ALA A 68 23.83 28.43 1.03
CA ALA A 68 24.40 29.75 1.31
C ALA A 68 25.14 29.68 2.65
#